data_AF-A0A6C2U7D9-F1
#
_entry.id   AF-A0A6C2U7D9-F1
#
_cell.length_a   1.000
_cell.length_b   1.000
_cell.length_c   1.000
_cell.angle_alpha   90.00
_cell.angle_beta   90.00
_cell.angle_gamma   90.00
#
_symmetry.space_group_name_H-M   'P 1'
#
loop_
_entity.id
_entity.type
_entity.pdbx_description
1 polymer ?
#
loop_
_entity_poly.entity_id
_entity_poly.type
_entity_poly.pdbx_seq_one_letter_code
_entity_poly.pdbx_strand_id
1 'polypeptide(L)'
;MTFIFFAITSVHAFQPGNTVIKECPQCKAELQQDTTLSGNTFGAKFWTDGKREAPMLPDRPRIVKCPKCSTFVWIYDAKKLGQIESRRRNEGKAENSWSNSVSTLELTEKEFLKYAESKSLSKDKELYVRQNAWWMVNDAVRRNGEPITLSSEQKANMVSLLDVLNTEDPDQRITKAELYRELGRFEDCISMLNHQFKQPNYTKVAEFIQQLAEQKNTQVKEIKFD
;
A
#
# COMPACT_ATOMS: atom_id res chain seq x y z
N MET A 1 -52.40 -12.33 -10.72
CA MET A 1 -51.65 -11.67 -9.63
C MET A 1 -50.23 -12.21 -9.69
N THR A 2 -49.39 -11.60 -10.54
CA THR A 2 -48.05 -12.13 -10.83
C THR A 2 -47.07 -11.37 -9.95
N PHE A 3 -46.58 -12.04 -8.91
CA PHE A 3 -45.54 -11.50 -8.05
C PHE A 3 -44.25 -11.38 -8.87
N ILE A 4 -43.87 -10.14 -9.19
CA ILE A 4 -42.53 -9.82 -9.67
C ILE A 4 -41.61 -9.96 -8.46
N PHE A 5 -40.91 -11.09 -8.40
CA PHE A 5 -39.74 -11.22 -7.53
C PHE A 5 -38.69 -10.23 -8.05
N PHE A 6 -38.55 -9.09 -7.37
CA PHE A 6 -37.32 -8.31 -7.46
C PHE A 6 -36.21 -9.20 -6.91
N ALA A 7 -35.40 -9.76 -7.80
CA ALA A 7 -34.13 -10.34 -7.42
C ALA A 7 -33.36 -9.23 -6.70
N ILE A 8 -33.17 -9.41 -5.40
CA ILE A 8 -32.26 -8.59 -4.59
C ILE A 8 -30.90 -8.74 -5.26
N THR A 9 -30.50 -7.74 -6.05
CA THR A 9 -29.16 -7.68 -6.60
C THR A 9 -28.23 -7.59 -5.41
N SER A 10 -27.58 -8.69 -5.08
CA SER A 10 -26.51 -8.74 -4.10
C SER A 10 -25.52 -7.66 -4.52
N VAL A 11 -25.35 -6.65 -3.66
CA VAL A 11 -24.43 -5.55 -3.85
C VAL A 11 -23.03 -6.15 -3.76
N HIS A 12 -22.49 -6.60 -4.90
CA HIS A 12 -21.10 -7.05 -4.98
C HIS A 12 -20.21 -5.79 -4.93
N ALA A 13 -19.86 -5.38 -3.72
CA ALA A 13 -19.16 -4.13 -3.39
C ALA A 13 -17.72 -4.03 -3.93
N PHE A 14 -17.17 -5.11 -4.48
CA PHE A 14 -15.92 -5.13 -5.22
C PHE A 14 -16.12 -5.81 -6.57
N GLN A 15 -15.67 -5.17 -7.63
CA GLN A 15 -15.68 -5.72 -8.99
C GLN A 15 -14.26 -5.75 -9.55
N PRO A 16 -13.68 -6.95 -9.80
CA PRO A 16 -12.39 -7.03 -10.44
C PRO A 16 -12.48 -6.50 -11.88
N GLY A 17 -11.47 -5.74 -12.28
CA GLY A 17 -11.31 -5.28 -13.65
C GLY A 17 -10.66 -6.33 -14.53
N ASN A 18 -10.38 -5.92 -15.77
CA ASN A 18 -9.66 -6.76 -16.72
C ASN A 18 -8.24 -7.04 -16.19
N THR A 19 -7.75 -8.26 -16.38
CA THR A 19 -6.32 -8.53 -16.13
C THR A 19 -5.54 -7.95 -17.29
N VAL A 20 -4.66 -6.99 -17.01
CA VAL A 20 -3.77 -6.42 -18.01
C VAL A 20 -2.53 -7.31 -18.12
N ILE A 21 -2.14 -7.65 -19.34
CA ILE A 21 -0.92 -8.43 -19.59
C ILE A 21 0.24 -7.47 -19.85
N LYS A 22 1.30 -7.65 -19.08
CA LYS A 22 2.50 -6.81 -19.06
C LYS A 22 3.72 -7.63 -19.46
N GLU A 23 4.65 -7.04 -20.20
CA GLU A 23 5.92 -7.70 -20.56
C GLU A 23 6.95 -7.52 -19.43
N CYS A 24 7.55 -8.61 -18.96
CA CYS A 24 8.73 -8.51 -18.10
C CYS A 24 9.90 -7.91 -18.92
N PRO A 25 10.53 -6.81 -18.48
CA PRO A 25 11.57 -6.15 -19.26
C PRO A 25 12.81 -7.03 -19.45
N GLN A 26 13.09 -7.93 -18.50
CA GLN A 26 14.29 -8.78 -18.48
C GLN A 26 14.12 -10.08 -19.27
N CYS A 27 13.12 -10.90 -18.94
CA CYS A 27 12.96 -12.23 -19.54
C CYS A 27 11.80 -12.34 -20.53
N LYS A 28 11.09 -11.23 -20.81
CA LYS A 28 9.96 -11.17 -21.75
C LYS A 28 8.74 -12.02 -21.38
N ALA A 29 8.71 -12.60 -20.17
CA ALA A 29 7.54 -13.31 -19.67
C ALA A 29 6.30 -12.39 -19.63
N GLU A 30 5.14 -12.98 -19.91
CA GLU A 30 3.83 -12.34 -19.85
C GLU A 30 3.34 -12.32 -18.39
N LEU A 31 3.33 -11.14 -17.78
CA LEU A 31 2.95 -10.93 -16.39
C LEU A 31 1.51 -10.45 -16.30
N GLN A 32 0.74 -11.07 -15.41
CA GLN A 32 -0.64 -10.66 -15.12
C GLN A 32 -0.66 -9.51 -14.10
N GLN A 33 -1.27 -8.39 -14.47
CA GLN A 33 -1.60 -7.30 -13.57
C GLN A 33 -3.11 -7.28 -13.34
N ASP A 34 -3.53 -7.56 -12.12
CA ASP A 34 -4.93 -7.39 -11.74
C ASP A 34 -5.31 -5.91 -11.60
N THR A 35 -6.51 -5.58 -12.03
CA THR A 35 -7.08 -4.24 -11.91
C THR A 35 -8.40 -4.27 -11.15
N THR A 36 -8.86 -3.12 -10.71
CA THR A 36 -10.15 -2.94 -10.04
C THR A 36 -11.06 -2.13 -10.94
N LEU A 37 -12.24 -2.65 -11.24
CA LEU A 37 -13.26 -1.95 -12.04
C LEU A 37 -14.07 -1.02 -11.15
N SER A 38 -14.49 -1.53 -10.00
CA SER A 38 -15.27 -0.79 -9.01
C SER A 38 -14.98 -1.33 -7.62
N GLY A 39 -15.02 -0.44 -6.64
CA GLY A 39 -14.80 -0.73 -5.23
C GLY A 39 -15.19 0.46 -4.39
N ASN A 40 -15.38 0.26 -3.09
CA ASN A 40 -15.64 1.33 -2.13
C ASN A 40 -14.78 1.14 -0.88
N THR A 41 -14.73 2.15 -0.02
CA THR A 41 -13.96 2.13 1.22
C THR A 41 -14.82 1.77 2.44
N PHE A 42 -15.97 1.12 2.24
CA PHE A 42 -16.81 0.69 3.35
C PHE A 42 -16.06 -0.37 4.18
N GLY A 43 -16.01 -0.18 5.50
CA GLY A 43 -15.23 -1.01 6.40
C GLY A 43 -13.71 -0.82 6.29
N ALA A 44 -13.26 0.28 5.67
CA ALA A 44 -11.84 0.59 5.63
C ALA A 44 -11.30 0.93 7.03
N LYS A 45 -10.12 0.40 7.33
CA LYS A 45 -9.33 0.79 8.49
C LYS A 45 -8.24 1.76 8.07
N PHE A 46 -7.98 2.74 8.92
CA PHE A 46 -6.94 3.75 8.71
C PHE A 46 -5.94 3.64 9.85
N TRP A 47 -4.66 3.79 9.53
CA TRP A 47 -3.56 3.61 10.47
C TRP A 47 -2.74 4.88 10.58
N THR A 48 -2.12 5.10 11.73
CA THR A 48 -1.31 6.29 12.03
C THR A 48 -0.11 6.47 11.07
N ASP A 49 0.37 5.39 10.46
CA ASP A 49 1.40 5.40 9.41
C ASP A 49 0.88 5.64 7.98
N GLY A 50 -0.36 6.09 7.87
CA GLY A 50 -1.01 6.44 6.61
C GLY A 50 -1.45 5.23 5.79
N LYS A 51 -1.26 3.99 6.27
CA LYS A 51 -1.80 2.81 5.59
C LYS A 51 -3.32 2.80 5.69
N ARG A 52 -3.98 2.46 4.59
CA ARG A 52 -5.42 2.19 4.52
C ARG A 52 -5.64 0.74 4.14
N GLU A 53 -6.41 0.01 4.94
CA GLU A 53 -6.83 -1.34 4.63
C GLU A 53 -8.32 -1.32 4.27
N ALA A 54 -8.63 -1.37 2.97
CA ALA A 54 -9.99 -1.34 2.45
C ALA A 54 -10.32 -2.67 1.77
N PRO A 55 -11.06 -3.60 2.43
CA PRO A 55 -11.36 -4.92 1.86
C PRO A 55 -12.10 -4.86 0.52
N MET A 56 -12.94 -3.82 0.34
CA MET A 56 -13.73 -3.59 -0.86
C MET A 56 -13.02 -2.71 -1.92
N LEU A 57 -11.80 -2.27 -1.64
CA LEU A 57 -10.95 -1.52 -2.55
C LEU A 57 -9.47 -1.84 -2.26
N PRO A 58 -9.01 -3.08 -2.55
CA PRO A 58 -7.66 -3.49 -2.22
C PRO A 58 -6.64 -2.70 -3.03
N ASP A 59 -5.57 -2.27 -2.36
CA ASP A 59 -4.45 -1.59 -2.99
C ASP A 59 -3.73 -2.55 -3.95
N ARG A 60 -3.29 -2.03 -5.10
CA ARG A 60 -2.58 -2.81 -6.12
C ARG A 60 -1.09 -2.48 -6.08
N PRO A 61 -0.20 -3.50 -6.06
CA PRO A 61 1.23 -3.25 -5.98
C PRO A 61 1.74 -2.51 -7.21
N ARG A 62 2.54 -1.46 -7.00
CA ARG A 62 3.18 -0.69 -8.09
C ARG A 62 4.47 -1.36 -8.58
N ILE A 63 5.12 -2.11 -7.70
CA ILE A 63 6.29 -2.93 -8.00
C ILE A 63 5.99 -4.39 -7.66
N VAL A 64 6.37 -5.30 -8.54
CA VAL A 64 6.12 -6.73 -8.40
C VAL A 64 7.36 -7.53 -8.78
N LYS A 65 7.43 -8.78 -8.34
CA LYS A 65 8.51 -9.70 -8.68
C LYS A 65 8.06 -10.66 -9.78
N CYS A 66 8.86 -10.74 -10.85
CA CYS A 66 8.65 -11.70 -11.92
C CYS A 66 8.91 -13.13 -11.40
N PRO A 67 7.96 -14.07 -11.49
CA PRO A 67 8.16 -15.44 -11.00
C PRO A 67 9.16 -16.26 -11.84
N LYS A 68 9.48 -15.81 -13.06
CA LYS A 68 10.38 -16.55 -13.97
C LYS A 68 11.86 -16.19 -13.80
N CYS A 69 12.17 -14.91 -13.54
CA CYS A 69 13.56 -14.42 -13.46
C CYS A 69 13.85 -13.61 -12.18
N SER A 70 12.89 -13.50 -11.26
CA SER A 70 12.99 -12.74 -10.01
C SER A 70 13.31 -11.25 -10.14
N THR A 71 13.29 -10.68 -11.36
CA THR A 71 13.46 -9.24 -11.56
C THR A 71 12.27 -8.48 -11.00
N PHE A 72 12.52 -7.35 -10.32
CA PHE A 72 11.49 -6.45 -9.86
C PHE A 72 11.04 -5.52 -10.99
N VAL A 73 9.74 -5.40 -11.17
CA VAL A 73 9.10 -4.72 -12.29
C VAL A 73 8.14 -3.68 -11.74
N TRP A 74 8.36 -2.41 -12.10
CA TRP A 74 7.36 -1.35 -11.92
C TRP A 74 6.22 -1.61 -12.91
N ILE A 75 5.17 -2.30 -12.45
CA ILE A 75 4.20 -2.96 -13.33
C ILE A 75 3.39 -1.99 -14.19
N TYR A 76 3.17 -0.77 -13.67
CA TYR A 76 2.50 0.30 -14.40
C TYR A 76 3.37 0.87 -15.53
N ASP A 77 4.69 0.86 -15.37
CA ASP A 77 5.66 1.33 -16.38
C ASP A 77 5.97 0.25 -17.42
N ALA A 78 5.68 -1.03 -17.12
CA ALA A 78 5.91 -2.14 -18.03
C ALA A 78 5.02 -2.06 -19.28
N LYS A 79 5.59 -2.47 -20.42
CA LYS A 79 4.90 -2.52 -21.71
C LYS A 79 3.63 -3.37 -21.61
N LYS A 80 2.49 -2.80 -22.02
CA LYS A 80 1.21 -3.53 -22.14
C LYS A 80 1.24 -4.38 -23.41
N LEU A 81 1.00 -5.67 -23.27
CA LEU A 81 0.88 -6.63 -24.38
C LEU A 81 -0.58 -6.86 -24.76
N GLY A 82 -1.48 -6.82 -23.79
CA GLY A 82 -2.90 -7.07 -24.02
C GLY A 82 -3.71 -7.04 -22.72
N GLN A 83 -4.89 -7.64 -22.74
CA GLN A 83 -5.75 -7.80 -21.57
C GLN A 83 -6.67 -9.01 -21.71
N ILE A 84 -7.04 -9.60 -20.57
CA ILE A 84 -8.07 -10.62 -20.44
C ILE A 84 -9.31 -9.96 -19.84
N GLU A 85 -10.43 -10.01 -20.56
CA GLU A 85 -11.70 -9.45 -20.10
C GLU A 85 -12.23 -10.21 -18.88
N SER A 86 -12.68 -9.47 -17.85
CA SER A 86 -13.16 -10.06 -16.59
C SER A 86 -14.34 -11.03 -16.78
N ARG A 87 -15.24 -10.75 -17.73
CA ARG A 87 -16.38 -11.64 -18.08
C ARG A 87 -15.92 -13.01 -18.60
N ARG A 88 -14.87 -13.05 -19.43
CA ARG A 88 -14.35 -14.29 -20.01
C ARG A 88 -13.65 -15.20 -19.00
N ARG A 89 -13.26 -14.67 -17.84
CA ARG A 89 -12.65 -15.44 -16.76
C ARG A 89 -13.61 -16.50 -16.20
N ASN A 90 -14.92 -16.24 -16.25
CA ASN A 90 -15.96 -17.12 -15.70
C ASN A 90 -16.50 -18.16 -16.71
N GLU A 91 -16.17 -18.03 -18.00
CA GLU A 91 -16.80 -18.83 -19.06
C GLU A 91 -15.98 -20.07 -19.49
N GLY A 92 -14.82 -20.32 -18.87
CA GLY A 92 -14.08 -21.59 -18.94
C GLY A 92 -13.64 -22.09 -20.33
N LYS A 93 -13.90 -21.34 -21.42
CA LYS A 93 -13.78 -21.85 -22.80
C LYS A 93 -13.36 -20.80 -23.83
N ALA A 94 -12.29 -20.07 -23.56
CA ALA A 94 -11.55 -19.42 -24.63
C ALA A 94 -10.08 -19.82 -24.51
N GLU A 95 -9.58 -20.47 -25.55
CA GLU A 95 -8.16 -20.53 -25.90
C GLU A 95 -7.69 -19.08 -26.06
N ASN A 96 -7.39 -18.45 -24.92
CA ASN A 96 -7.01 -17.05 -24.89
C ASN A 96 -5.53 -16.97 -25.24
N SER A 97 -5.14 -15.94 -25.99
CA SER A 97 -3.77 -15.72 -26.44
C SER A 97 -2.74 -15.52 -25.32
N TRP A 98 -3.15 -15.69 -24.05
CA TRP A 98 -2.39 -15.44 -22.83
C TRP A 98 -2.40 -16.65 -21.90
N SER A 99 -2.63 -17.86 -22.43
CA SER A 99 -2.66 -19.11 -21.66
C SER A 99 -1.35 -19.42 -20.92
N ASN A 100 -0.24 -18.85 -21.38
CA ASN A 100 1.09 -18.97 -20.78
C ASN A 100 1.46 -17.81 -19.84
N SER A 101 0.56 -16.82 -19.66
CA SER A 101 0.79 -15.70 -18.75
C SER A 101 0.84 -16.16 -17.29
N VAL A 102 1.63 -15.47 -16.48
CA VAL A 102 1.90 -15.85 -15.09
C VAL A 102 1.54 -14.74 -14.12
N SER A 103 0.95 -15.11 -12.99
CA SER A 103 0.67 -14.18 -11.89
C SER A 103 1.97 -13.67 -11.26
N THR A 104 2.02 -12.37 -10.98
CA THR A 104 3.18 -11.75 -10.36
C THR A 104 3.27 -12.09 -8.88
N LEU A 105 4.48 -12.04 -8.32
CA LEU A 105 4.69 -12.19 -6.87
C LEU A 105 4.81 -10.82 -6.22
N GLU A 106 4.29 -10.68 -5.00
CA GLU A 106 4.57 -9.52 -4.16
C GLU A 106 6.02 -9.58 -3.63
N LEU A 107 6.56 -8.40 -3.29
CA LEU A 107 7.87 -8.29 -2.65
C LEU A 107 7.73 -8.54 -1.15
N THR A 108 8.73 -9.19 -0.58
CA THR A 108 8.88 -9.28 0.88
C THR A 108 9.48 -8.00 1.45
N GLU A 109 9.36 -7.79 2.77
CA GLU A 109 9.98 -6.65 3.46
C GLU A 109 11.48 -6.55 3.15
N LYS A 110 12.22 -7.66 3.29
CA LYS A 110 13.66 -7.73 2.97
C LYS A 110 13.97 -7.38 1.52
N GLU A 111 13.08 -7.73 0.60
CA GLU A 111 13.23 -7.37 -0.82
C GLU A 111 13.01 -5.88 -1.04
N PHE A 112 12.04 -5.25 -0.35
CA PHE A 112 11.88 -3.80 -0.38
C PHE A 112 13.08 -3.07 0.23
N LEU A 113 13.56 -3.47 1.42
CA LEU A 113 14.72 -2.87 2.08
C LEU A 113 15.96 -2.92 1.18
N LYS A 114 16.30 -4.10 0.66
CA LYS A 114 17.40 -4.28 -0.29
C LYS A 114 17.21 -3.47 -1.58
N TYR A 115 15.99 -3.35 -2.09
CA TYR A 115 15.72 -2.58 -3.30
C TYR A 115 15.90 -1.07 -3.07
N ALA A 116 15.51 -0.55 -1.91
CA ALA A 116 15.69 0.84 -1.53
C ALA A 116 17.18 1.24 -1.46
N GLU A 117 18.05 0.31 -1.03
CA GLU A 117 19.50 0.56 -0.92
C GLU A 117 20.26 0.38 -2.24
N SER A 118 19.79 -0.51 -3.11
CA SER A 118 20.59 -0.97 -4.25
C SER A 118 20.52 -0.09 -5.51
N LYS A 119 19.60 0.87 -5.58
CA LYS A 119 19.35 1.67 -6.79
C LYS A 119 19.11 3.12 -6.48
N SER A 120 19.66 4.00 -7.32
CA SER A 120 19.15 5.38 -7.41
C SER A 120 17.75 5.32 -8.04
N LEU A 121 16.74 5.59 -7.23
CA LEU A 121 15.35 5.67 -7.64
C LEU A 121 14.96 7.14 -7.81
N SER A 122 13.93 7.40 -8.62
CA SER A 122 13.28 8.71 -8.55
C SER A 122 12.63 8.87 -7.18
N LYS A 123 12.48 10.13 -6.73
CA LYS A 123 11.91 10.47 -5.42
C LYS A 123 10.60 9.71 -5.12
N ASP A 124 9.67 9.67 -6.07
CA ASP A 124 8.38 8.98 -5.91
C ASP A 124 8.51 7.45 -5.76
N LYS A 125 9.47 6.86 -6.47
CA LYS A 125 9.73 5.42 -6.42
C LYS A 125 10.43 5.04 -5.11
N GLU A 126 11.37 5.86 -4.67
CA GLU A 126 12.03 5.71 -3.37
C GLU A 126 11.01 5.82 -2.23
N LEU A 127 10.18 6.87 -2.25
CA LEU A 127 9.09 7.07 -1.29
C LEU A 127 8.21 5.81 -1.20
N TYR A 128 7.74 5.30 -2.35
CA TYR A 128 6.90 4.11 -2.39
C TYR A 128 7.58 2.88 -1.80
N VAL A 129 8.83 2.59 -2.18
CA VAL A 129 9.56 1.39 -1.72
C VAL A 129 9.81 1.45 -0.22
N ARG A 130 10.29 2.59 0.29
CA ARG A 130 10.60 2.77 1.71
C ARG A 130 9.35 2.74 2.58
N GLN A 131 8.26 3.35 2.11
CA GLN A 131 6.97 3.32 2.81
C GLN A 131 6.37 1.92 2.84
N ASN A 132 6.46 1.14 1.76
CA ASN A 132 5.98 -0.24 1.77
C ASN A 132 6.79 -1.13 2.73
N ALA A 133 8.12 -0.97 2.78
CA ALA A 133 8.94 -1.67 3.77
C ALA A 133 8.48 -1.34 5.20
N TRP A 134 8.30 -0.06 5.51
CA TRP A 134 7.81 0.39 6.82
C TRP A 134 6.42 -0.17 7.16
N TRP A 135 5.48 -0.11 6.21
CA TRP A 135 4.16 -0.70 6.39
C TRP A 135 4.20 -2.20 6.65
N MET A 136 5.07 -2.96 5.99
CA MET A 136 5.18 -4.40 6.19
C MET A 136 5.69 -4.75 7.59
N VAL A 137 6.60 -3.95 8.13
CA VAL A 137 7.08 -4.10 9.53
C VAL A 137 5.93 -3.95 10.51
N ASN A 138 5.07 -2.96 10.28
CA ASN A 138 3.89 -2.67 11.09
C ASN A 138 2.75 -3.69 10.92
N ASP A 139 2.76 -4.54 9.90
CA ASP A 139 1.67 -5.52 9.66
C ASP A 139 1.53 -6.55 10.79
N ALA A 140 2.60 -6.87 11.51
CA ALA A 140 2.52 -7.76 12.68
C ALA A 140 1.63 -7.15 13.78
N VAL A 141 1.80 -5.85 14.06
CA VAL A 141 0.96 -5.10 15.00
C VAL A 141 -0.49 -5.07 14.51
N ARG A 142 -0.72 -4.83 13.22
CA ARG A 142 -2.08 -4.76 12.64
C ARG A 142 -2.85 -6.06 12.75
N ARG A 143 -2.19 -7.18 12.43
CA ARG A 143 -2.83 -8.49 12.32
C ARG A 143 -3.06 -9.14 13.68
N ASN A 144 -2.08 -9.03 14.57
CA ASN A 144 -2.05 -9.81 15.80
C ASN A 144 -2.10 -8.94 17.07
N GLY A 145 -1.94 -7.62 16.95
CA GLY A 145 -1.79 -6.72 18.10
C GLY A 145 -0.45 -6.88 18.83
N GLU A 146 0.47 -7.67 18.27
CA GLU A 146 1.77 -7.96 18.89
C GLU A 146 2.72 -6.77 18.73
N PRO A 147 3.25 -6.22 19.83
CA PRO A 147 4.25 -5.16 19.75
C PRO A 147 5.50 -5.63 19.03
N ILE A 148 6.04 -4.77 18.18
CA ILE A 148 7.28 -5.02 17.45
C ILE A 148 8.45 -4.23 18.03
N THR A 149 9.64 -4.79 17.90
CA THR A 149 10.90 -4.09 18.11
C THR A 149 11.60 -3.95 16.76
N LEU A 150 11.84 -2.71 16.34
CA LEU A 150 12.49 -2.41 15.07
C LEU A 150 13.97 -2.86 15.07
N SER A 151 14.37 -3.59 14.04
CA SER A 151 15.75 -3.91 13.75
C SER A 151 16.54 -2.67 13.29
N SER A 152 17.87 -2.75 13.28
CA SER A 152 18.71 -1.65 12.79
C SER A 152 18.45 -1.33 11.31
N GLU A 153 18.17 -2.34 10.48
CA GLU A 153 17.86 -2.18 9.05
C GLU A 153 16.52 -1.46 8.86
N GLN A 154 15.50 -1.84 9.64
CA GLN A 154 14.18 -1.20 9.61
C GLN A 154 14.26 0.26 10.06
N LYS A 155 15.00 0.54 11.14
CA LYS A 155 15.26 1.92 11.60
C LYS A 155 16.00 2.74 10.55
N ALA A 156 17.01 2.17 9.90
CA ALA A 156 17.76 2.86 8.84
C ALA A 156 16.86 3.22 7.64
N ASN A 157 15.95 2.32 7.25
CA ASN A 157 14.96 2.60 6.22
C ASN A 157 14.02 3.74 6.62
N MET A 158 13.49 3.72 7.86
CA MET A 158 12.62 4.78 8.37
C MET A 158 13.34 6.13 8.45
N VAL A 159 14.60 6.15 8.87
CA VAL A 159 15.43 7.37 8.87
C VAL A 159 15.61 7.90 7.44
N SER A 160 15.93 7.02 6.48
CA SER A 160 16.05 7.44 5.08
C SER A 160 14.73 7.95 4.50
N LEU A 161 13.59 7.38 4.94
CA LEU A 161 12.26 7.83 4.53
C LEU A 161 11.96 9.26 5.04
N LEU A 162 12.41 9.62 6.24
CA LEU A 162 12.29 11.01 6.75
C LEU A 162 12.92 12.03 5.80
N ASP A 163 14.03 11.68 5.15
CA ASP A 163 14.78 12.59 4.25
C ASP A 163 14.09 12.78 2.88
N VAL A 164 13.29 11.79 2.46
CA VAL A 164 12.58 11.83 1.17
C VAL A 164 11.24 12.60 1.27
N LEU A 165 10.62 12.63 2.45
CA LEU A 165 9.33 13.29 2.68
C LEU A 165 9.40 14.81 2.54
N ASN A 166 8.43 15.38 1.82
CA ASN A 166 8.25 16.82 1.64
C ASN A 166 7.35 17.41 2.74
N THR A 167 7.88 18.24 3.62
CA THR A 167 7.13 18.83 4.73
C THR A 167 6.15 19.93 4.33
N GLU A 168 6.22 20.44 3.10
CA GLU A 168 5.22 21.39 2.59
C GLU A 168 3.88 20.71 2.28
N ASP A 169 3.89 19.39 2.08
CA ASP A 169 2.68 18.58 1.95
C ASP A 169 2.17 18.14 3.33
N PRO A 170 0.91 18.45 3.72
CA PRO A 170 0.39 18.12 5.04
C PRO A 170 0.38 16.62 5.36
N ASP A 171 0.07 15.77 4.38
CA ASP A 171 0.03 14.31 4.56
C ASP A 171 1.44 13.77 4.84
N GLN A 172 2.43 14.23 4.07
CA GLN A 172 3.82 13.84 4.27
C GLN A 172 4.40 14.41 5.56
N ARG A 173 3.95 15.59 6.00
CA ARG A 173 4.33 16.14 7.32
C ARG A 173 3.83 15.28 8.48
N ILE A 174 2.55 14.89 8.46
CA ILE A 174 1.97 13.97 9.45
C ILE A 174 2.69 12.62 9.41
N THR A 175 2.94 12.09 8.21
CA THR A 175 3.73 10.86 8.01
C THR A 175 5.14 10.98 8.62
N LYS A 176 5.79 12.13 8.47
CA LYS A 176 7.12 12.39 9.05
C LYS A 176 7.09 12.43 10.57
N ALA A 177 6.05 13.04 11.16
CA ALA A 177 5.84 13.03 12.60
C ALA A 177 5.66 11.61 13.14
N GLU A 178 4.85 10.80 12.46
CA GLU A 178 4.63 9.40 12.84
C GLU A 178 5.93 8.59 12.81
N LEU A 179 6.76 8.76 11.78
CA LEU A 179 8.07 8.10 11.73
C LEU A 179 8.96 8.50 12.91
N TYR A 180 8.97 9.78 13.30
CA TYR A 180 9.67 10.20 14.52
C TYR A 180 9.12 9.49 15.75
N ARG A 181 7.80 9.39 15.90
CA ARG A 181 7.16 8.70 17.02
C ARG A 181 7.56 7.23 17.11
N GLU A 182 7.46 6.48 16.01
CA GLU A 182 7.81 5.05 15.99
C GLU A 182 9.33 4.82 16.18
N LEU A 183 10.17 5.77 15.77
CA LEU A 183 11.61 5.78 16.07
C LEU A 183 11.94 6.16 17.53
N GLY A 184 10.95 6.55 18.34
CA GLY A 184 11.11 7.00 19.72
C GLY A 184 11.62 8.44 19.86
N ARG A 185 11.61 9.23 18.78
CA ARG A 185 11.98 10.65 18.74
C ARG A 185 10.74 11.52 19.01
N PHE A 186 10.21 11.42 20.21
CA PHE A 186 8.89 12.00 20.55
C PHE A 186 8.86 13.52 20.46
N GLU A 187 9.95 14.19 20.85
CA GLU A 187 10.07 15.65 20.78
C GLU A 187 10.02 16.15 19.33
N ASP A 188 10.68 15.43 18.41
CA ASP A 188 10.64 15.73 16.97
C ASP A 188 9.24 15.50 16.39
N CYS A 189 8.56 14.43 16.81
CA CYS A 189 7.16 14.17 16.45
C CYS A 189 6.26 15.35 16.86
N ILE A 190 6.30 15.76 18.13
CA ILE A 190 5.48 16.86 18.65
C ILE A 190 5.82 18.17 17.92
N SER A 191 7.11 18.45 17.71
CA SER A 191 7.54 19.64 16.97
C SER A 191 7.02 19.65 15.53
N MET A 192 6.98 18.51 14.86
CA MET A 192 6.50 18.39 13.48
C MET A 192 4.98 18.62 13.37
N LEU A 193 4.23 18.27 14.42
CA LEU A 193 2.79 18.44 14.51
C LEU A 193 2.35 19.80 15.07
N ASN A 194 3.28 20.59 15.61
CA ASN A 194 3.03 21.94 16.10
C ASN A 194 2.84 22.95 14.94
N HIS A 195 1.82 22.69 14.12
CA HIS A 195 1.42 23.52 13.01
C HIS A 195 -0.09 23.45 12.83
N GLN A 196 -0.69 24.53 12.35
CA GLN A 196 -2.11 24.56 12.04
C GLN A 196 -2.42 23.73 10.78
N PHE A 197 -3.23 22.68 10.93
CA PHE A 197 -3.78 21.94 9.81
C PHE A 197 -5.13 22.55 9.39
N LYS A 198 -5.30 22.83 8.10
CA LYS A 198 -6.53 23.48 7.59
C LYS A 198 -7.72 22.55 7.53
N GLN A 199 -7.48 21.25 7.34
CA GLN A 199 -8.54 20.26 7.18
C GLN A 199 -8.83 19.56 8.53
N PRO A 200 -10.09 19.46 8.98
CA PRO A 200 -10.43 18.88 10.28
C PRO A 200 -9.93 17.44 10.50
N ASN A 201 -9.92 16.62 9.45
CA ASN A 201 -9.38 15.27 9.48
C ASN A 201 -7.88 15.26 9.80
N TYR A 202 -7.09 16.16 9.21
CA TYR A 202 -5.67 16.28 9.52
C TYR A 202 -5.42 16.68 10.96
N THR A 203 -6.20 17.63 11.48
CA THR A 203 -6.12 18.04 12.89
C THR A 203 -6.37 16.86 13.83
N LYS A 204 -7.46 16.09 13.60
CA LYS A 204 -7.77 14.89 14.41
C LYS A 204 -6.64 13.85 14.39
N VAL A 205 -6.07 13.58 13.22
CA VAL A 205 -4.97 12.62 13.09
C VAL A 205 -3.70 13.11 13.78
N ALA A 206 -3.36 14.39 13.60
CA ALA A 206 -2.21 15.02 14.25
C ALA A 206 -2.35 14.97 15.79
N GLU A 207 -3.50 15.36 16.33
CA GLU A 207 -3.77 15.30 17.78
C GLU A 207 -3.64 13.87 18.32
N PHE A 208 -4.16 12.87 17.60
CA PHE A 208 -4.04 11.47 18.01
C PHE A 208 -2.59 10.99 18.04
N ILE A 209 -1.80 11.31 17.01
CA ILE A 209 -0.36 10.97 16.97
C ILE A 209 0.40 11.70 18.09
N GLN A 210 0.07 12.97 18.35
CA GLN A 210 0.67 13.73 19.44
C GLN A 210 0.40 13.07 20.81
N GLN A 211 -0.84 12.67 21.09
CA GLN A 211 -1.18 11.96 22.34
C GLN A 211 -0.38 10.66 22.49
N LEU A 212 -0.22 9.90 21.41
CA LEU A 212 0.61 8.68 21.42
C LEU A 212 2.08 8.98 21.70
N ALA A 213 2.61 10.10 21.17
CA ALA A 213 3.96 10.54 21.44
C ALA A 213 4.17 10.97 22.91
N GLU A 214 3.20 11.67 23.50
CA GLU A 214 3.21 12.04 24.94
C GLU A 214 3.20 10.80 25.85
N GLN A 215 2.51 9.74 25.42
CA GLN A 215 2.49 8.43 26.08
C GLN A 215 3.73 7.58 25.79
N LYS A 216 4.69 8.07 24.99
CA LYS A 216 5.87 7.35 24.52
C LYS A 216 5.55 6.03 23.81
N ASN A 217 4.40 5.96 23.15
CA ASN A 217 3.99 4.79 22.40
C ASN A 217 4.70 4.79 21.05
N THR A 218 5.44 3.72 20.72
CA THR A 218 6.16 3.57 19.44
C THR A 218 5.44 2.66 18.45
N GLN A 219 4.29 2.10 18.81
CA GLN A 219 3.58 1.14 17.97
C GLN A 219 2.57 1.88 17.08
N VAL A 220 2.38 1.40 15.85
CA VAL A 220 1.30 1.85 14.96
C VAL A 220 -0.07 1.66 15.62
N LYS A 221 -1.02 2.55 15.35
CA LYS A 221 -2.39 2.46 15.88
C LYS A 221 -3.45 2.66 14.80
N GLU A 222 -4.59 2.01 14.98
CA GLU A 222 -5.78 2.24 14.16
C GLU A 222 -6.40 3.59 14.55
N ILE A 223 -6.68 4.42 13.56
CA ILE A 223 -7.37 5.69 13.70
C ILE A 223 -8.87 5.41 13.60
N LYS A 224 -9.62 5.82 14.62
CA LYS A 224 -11.08 5.76 14.62
C LYS A 224 -11.63 7.13 14.31
N PHE A 225 -12.41 7.23 13.24
CA PHE A 225 -13.17 8.42 12.93
C PHE A 225 -14.57 8.24 13.54
N ASP A 226 -14.81 8.94 14.65
CA ASP A 226 -16.15 9.11 15.22
C ASP A 226 -17.06 9.93 14.31
#